data_AF-A0A1M5VD69-F1
#
_entry.id   AF-A0A1M5VD69-F1
#
_cell.length_a   1.000
_cell.length_b   1.000
_cell.length_c   1.000
_cell.angle_alpha   90.00
_cell.angle_beta   90.00
_cell.angle_gamma   90.00
#
_symmetry.space_group_name_H-M   'P 1'
#
loop_
_entity.id
_entity.type
_entity.pdbx_description
1 polymer ?
#
loop_
_entity_poly.entity_id
_entity_poly.type
_entity_poly.pdbx_seq_one_letter_code
_entity_poly.pdbx_strand_id
1 'polypeptide(L)'
;MAVHIFRREATYYWRRRTPRALAKVLKRRHVFMSLRTTSPVLARRLAAQLDATLEDAAMLAENTDLHLSRSQIETMLGAVVERHLTKLERVALVAKNAAGFDPGLARSADKRALWTYSLLDAQGAAAAVRPEDRLRMASDGLSEADVEAVQDHLAMLRINELVPTKHHVLRQLIEGVAATPTAANIDVAQGTYFRGLKLALAEIDRRYGGQRVEDGDFVDRILLSRSDPRLQVSSVAVDREDRDRDPPTADLAPKPEAAPIADFSKFAEELIKLNAKTVAGTKRPSGRRGASRTFSSSL
;
A
#
# COMPACT_ATOMS: atom_id res chain seq x y z
N MET A 1 8.27 12.14 -39.68
CA MET A 1 9.75 12.20 -39.73
C MET A 1 10.29 11.64 -38.42
N ALA A 2 11.23 10.69 -38.44
CA ALA A 2 11.81 10.16 -37.22
C ALA A 2 12.96 11.06 -36.76
N VAL A 3 12.67 11.91 -35.79
CA VAL A 3 13.63 12.89 -35.25
C VAL A 3 14.62 12.13 -34.34
N HIS A 4 15.87 12.59 -34.25
CA HIS A 4 16.89 12.10 -33.30
C HIS A 4 17.52 10.71 -33.53
N ILE A 5 17.25 10.05 -34.66
CA ILE A 5 17.85 8.75 -35.01
C ILE A 5 19.02 8.93 -35.96
N PHE A 6 20.12 8.22 -35.68
CA PHE A 6 21.32 8.18 -36.51
C PHE A 6 21.74 6.74 -36.75
N ARG A 7 22.21 6.42 -37.95
CA ARG A 7 22.80 5.12 -38.26
C ARG A 7 24.32 5.25 -38.24
N ARG A 8 25.00 4.36 -37.52
CA ARG A 8 26.44 4.13 -37.66
C ARG A 8 26.64 2.67 -38.02
N GLU A 9 27.22 2.44 -39.19
CA GLU A 9 27.40 1.09 -39.75
C GLU A 9 26.06 0.33 -39.83
N ALA A 10 25.96 -0.83 -39.18
CA ALA A 10 24.76 -1.64 -39.13
C ALA A 10 23.79 -1.23 -38.00
N THR A 11 24.21 -0.44 -37.02
CA THR A 11 23.43 -0.20 -35.79
C THR A 11 22.82 1.20 -35.74
N TYR A 12 21.57 1.29 -35.29
CA TYR A 12 20.91 2.57 -35.02
C TYR A 12 21.24 3.11 -33.61
N TYR A 13 21.37 4.43 -33.53
CA TYR A 13 21.63 5.19 -32.32
C TYR A 13 20.59 6.31 -32.19
N TRP A 14 20.29 6.68 -30.96
CA TRP A 14 19.45 7.81 -30.63
C TRP A 14 20.29 8.89 -29.93
N ARG A 15 20.15 10.14 -30.40
CA ARG A 15 20.86 11.29 -29.84
C ARG A 15 19.93 12.48 -29.73
N ARG A 16 19.77 12.99 -28.51
CA ARG A 16 18.96 14.17 -28.23
C ARG A 16 19.70 15.13 -27.30
N ARG A 17 19.38 16.42 -27.41
CA ARG A 17 19.86 17.43 -26.48
C ARG A 17 19.15 17.20 -25.15
N THR A 18 19.90 17.24 -24.04
CA THR A 18 19.32 17.08 -22.72
C THR A 18 18.46 18.32 -22.41
N PRO A 19 17.17 18.16 -22.05
CA PRO A 19 16.32 19.25 -21.57
C PRO A 19 16.99 20.03 -20.42
N ARG A 20 16.70 21.33 -20.30
CA ARG A 20 17.48 22.23 -19.41
C ARG A 20 17.50 21.77 -17.96
N ALA A 21 16.36 21.29 -17.44
CA ALA A 21 16.32 20.78 -16.07
C ALA A 21 17.21 19.55 -15.87
N LEU A 22 17.12 18.57 -16.76
CA LEU A 22 17.97 17.37 -16.70
C LEU A 22 19.45 17.69 -16.96
N ALA A 23 19.75 18.72 -17.77
CA ALA A 23 21.12 19.13 -18.06
C ALA A 23 21.83 19.68 -16.82
N LYS A 24 21.10 20.34 -15.90
CA LYS A 24 21.65 20.81 -14.62
C LYS A 24 22.02 19.63 -13.70
N VAL A 25 21.18 18.60 -13.66
CA VAL A 25 21.37 17.41 -12.81
C VAL A 25 22.46 16.50 -13.37
N LEU A 26 22.35 16.13 -14.65
CA LEU A 26 23.24 15.16 -15.29
C LEU A 26 24.58 15.75 -15.72
N LYS A 27 24.75 17.08 -15.64
CA LYS A 27 25.92 17.84 -16.12
C LYS A 27 26.34 17.52 -17.57
N ARG A 28 25.41 17.00 -18.38
CA ARG A 28 25.63 16.57 -19.76
C ARG A 28 24.64 17.27 -20.67
N ARG A 29 25.15 17.92 -21.72
CA ARG A 29 24.33 18.66 -22.70
C ARG A 29 23.58 17.78 -23.70
N HIS A 30 24.01 16.53 -23.87
CA HIS A 30 23.40 15.58 -24.80
C HIS A 30 23.33 14.18 -24.18
N VAL A 31 22.27 13.45 -24.52
CA VAL A 31 22.14 12.01 -24.25
C VAL A 31 22.37 11.27 -25.56
N PHE A 32 23.16 10.21 -25.50
CA PHE A 32 23.52 9.38 -26.64
C PHE A 32 23.39 7.91 -26.25
N MET A 33 22.58 7.15 -26.98
CA MET A 33 22.32 5.74 -26.68
C MET A 33 22.31 4.89 -27.95
N SER A 34 22.88 3.69 -27.87
CA SER A 34 22.73 2.68 -28.92
C SER A 34 21.35 2.03 -28.79
N LEU A 35 20.63 1.92 -29.91
CA LEU A 35 19.35 1.20 -29.97
C LEU A 35 19.54 -0.30 -30.17
N ARG A 36 20.79 -0.76 -30.35
CA ARG A 36 21.18 -2.17 -30.53
C ARG A 36 20.32 -2.93 -31.55
N THR A 37 19.89 -2.23 -32.61
CA THR A 37 19.06 -2.80 -33.66
C THR A 37 19.55 -2.33 -35.02
N THR A 38 19.44 -3.23 -36.00
CA THR A 38 19.69 -2.96 -37.44
C THR A 38 18.38 -2.65 -38.19
N SER A 39 17.22 -2.82 -37.53
CA SER A 39 15.91 -2.64 -38.15
C SER A 39 15.43 -1.18 -38.03
N PRO A 40 15.13 -0.49 -39.14
CA PRO A 40 14.67 0.89 -39.12
C PRO A 40 13.29 1.05 -38.45
N VAL A 41 12.43 0.04 -38.52
CA VAL A 41 11.09 0.09 -37.89
C VAL A 41 11.22 0.02 -36.38
N LEU A 42 12.02 -0.93 -35.86
CA LEU A 42 12.29 -1.04 -34.43
C LEU A 42 13.04 0.17 -33.89
N ALA A 43 14.03 0.68 -34.65
CA ALA A 43 14.76 1.89 -34.27
C ALA A 43 13.81 3.08 -34.08
N ARG A 44 12.84 3.27 -34.97
CA ARG A 44 11.82 4.34 -34.84
C ARG A 44 10.94 4.17 -33.61
N ARG A 45 10.50 2.94 -33.33
CA ARG A 45 9.69 2.65 -32.13
C ARG A 45 10.47 2.92 -30.85
N LEU A 46 11.72 2.44 -30.76
CA LEU A 46 12.58 2.63 -29.58
C LEU A 46 12.90 4.11 -29.37
N ALA A 47 13.20 4.84 -30.45
CA ALA A 47 13.45 6.27 -30.40
C ALA A 47 12.23 7.05 -29.86
N ALA A 48 11.03 6.75 -30.34
CA ALA A 48 9.81 7.39 -29.83
C ALA A 48 9.55 7.10 -28.34
N GLN A 49 9.86 5.88 -27.88
CA GLN A 49 9.77 5.53 -26.47
C GLN A 49 10.80 6.31 -25.63
N LEU A 50 12.04 6.41 -26.11
CA LEU A 50 13.09 7.18 -25.45
C LEU A 50 12.76 8.68 -25.41
N ASP A 51 12.17 9.22 -26.48
CA ASP A 51 11.73 10.62 -26.53
C ASP A 51 10.65 10.88 -25.47
N ALA A 52 9.64 10.01 -25.38
CA ALA A 52 8.60 10.11 -24.34
C ALA A 52 9.18 10.01 -22.92
N THR A 53 10.04 9.01 -22.68
CA THR A 53 10.69 8.85 -21.36
C THR A 53 11.56 10.05 -20.98
N LEU A 54 12.28 10.64 -21.95
CA LEU A 54 13.09 11.83 -21.70
C LEU A 54 12.23 13.06 -21.38
N GLU A 55 11.09 13.24 -22.07
CA GLU A 55 10.19 14.35 -21.75
C GLU A 55 9.49 14.17 -20.42
N ASP A 56 9.04 12.96 -20.09
CA ASP A 56 8.49 12.68 -18.76
C ASP A 56 9.52 13.02 -17.67
N ALA A 57 10.78 12.58 -17.85
CA ALA A 57 11.86 12.90 -16.92
C ALA A 57 12.16 14.42 -16.86
N ALA A 58 12.05 15.13 -17.97
CA ALA A 58 12.27 16.58 -18.01
C ALA A 58 11.16 17.35 -17.31
N MET A 59 9.91 16.97 -17.53
CA MET A 59 8.73 17.52 -16.85
C MET A 59 8.80 17.30 -15.34
N LEU A 60 9.29 16.13 -14.91
CA LEU A 60 9.55 15.85 -13.49
C LEU A 60 10.65 16.74 -12.91
N ALA A 61 11.71 17.01 -13.69
CA ALA A 61 12.84 17.81 -13.23
C ALA A 61 12.60 19.33 -13.28
N GLU A 62 11.66 19.81 -14.12
CA GLU A 62 11.32 21.24 -14.23
C GLU A 62 10.38 21.73 -13.12
N ASN A 63 9.59 20.85 -12.52
CA ASN A 63 8.66 21.21 -11.46
C ASN A 63 9.28 21.00 -10.08
N THR A 64 9.87 22.06 -9.52
CA THR A 64 10.34 22.11 -8.11
C THR A 64 9.23 21.87 -7.09
N ASP A 65 7.96 22.03 -7.47
CA ASP A 65 6.77 21.83 -6.63
C ASP A 65 6.20 20.39 -6.66
N LEU A 66 6.85 19.45 -7.39
CA LEU A 66 6.42 18.05 -7.41
C LEU A 66 6.89 17.26 -6.18
N HIS A 67 7.73 17.82 -5.32
CA HIS A 67 8.16 17.13 -4.10
C HIS A 67 7.11 17.30 -3.00
N LEU A 68 6.84 16.22 -2.27
CA LEU A 68 5.99 16.27 -1.08
C LEU A 68 6.55 17.28 -0.07
N SER A 69 5.72 18.23 0.34
CA SER A 69 6.03 19.14 1.43
C SER A 69 6.08 18.40 2.76
N ARG A 70 6.72 18.99 3.77
CA ARG A 70 6.75 18.42 5.12
C ARG A 70 5.34 18.20 5.69
N SER A 71 4.44 19.16 5.52
CA SER A 71 3.06 19.04 6.00
C SER A 71 2.32 17.91 5.30
N GLN A 72 2.52 17.73 3.99
CA GLN A 72 1.93 16.60 3.25
C GLN A 72 2.44 15.26 3.77
N ILE A 73 3.74 15.13 4.05
CA ILE A 73 4.31 13.90 4.64
C ILE A 73 3.72 13.64 6.04
N GLU A 74 3.60 14.67 6.87
CA GLU A 74 3.02 14.56 8.22
C GLU A 74 1.53 14.15 8.15
N THR A 75 0.75 14.72 7.24
CA THR A 75 -0.65 14.31 7.00
C THR A 75 -0.75 12.87 6.50
N MET A 76 0.10 12.46 5.56
CA MET A 76 0.16 11.06 5.09
C MET A 76 0.49 10.11 6.24
N LEU A 77 1.49 10.45 7.06
CA LEU A 77 1.90 9.65 8.21
C LEU A 77 0.74 9.50 9.20
N GLY A 78 0.08 10.61 9.56
CA GLY A 78 -1.08 10.62 10.44
C GLY A 78 -2.18 9.68 9.93
N ALA A 79 -2.54 9.80 8.65
CA ALA A 79 -3.58 8.97 8.04
C ALA A 79 -3.23 7.46 8.06
N VAL A 80 -1.96 7.09 7.83
CA VAL A 80 -1.53 5.69 7.91
C VAL A 80 -1.61 5.16 9.33
N VAL A 81 -1.13 5.95 10.31
CA VAL A 81 -1.17 5.58 11.74
C VAL A 81 -2.62 5.38 12.19
N GLU A 82 -3.49 6.34 11.94
CA GLU A 82 -4.90 6.32 12.38
C GLU A 82 -5.66 5.13 11.79
N ARG A 83 -5.47 4.89 10.48
CA ARG A 83 -6.09 3.75 9.78
C ARG A 83 -5.64 2.41 10.37
N HIS A 84 -4.34 2.26 10.63
CA HIS A 84 -3.81 0.99 11.14
C HIS A 84 -4.06 0.79 12.62
N LEU A 85 -4.08 1.85 13.44
CA LEU A 85 -4.54 1.77 14.82
C LEU A 85 -5.98 1.26 14.88
N THR A 86 -6.89 1.86 14.11
CA THR A 86 -8.29 1.42 14.02
C THR A 86 -8.40 -0.05 13.61
N LYS A 87 -7.58 -0.48 12.65
CA LYS A 87 -7.56 -1.89 12.20
C LYS A 87 -7.06 -2.81 13.32
N LEU A 88 -5.94 -2.48 13.95
CA LEU A 88 -5.33 -3.30 15.01
C LEU A 88 -6.22 -3.38 16.24
N GLU A 89 -6.91 -2.30 16.60
CA GLU A 89 -7.90 -2.30 17.69
C GLU A 89 -9.06 -3.25 17.41
N ARG A 90 -9.59 -3.24 16.19
CA ARG A 90 -10.66 -4.17 15.78
C ARG A 90 -10.17 -5.62 15.83
N VAL A 91 -8.98 -5.90 15.32
CA VAL A 91 -8.38 -7.24 15.36
C VAL A 91 -8.17 -7.69 16.81
N ALA A 92 -7.63 -6.83 17.66
CA ALA A 92 -7.43 -7.12 19.07
C ALA A 92 -8.75 -7.37 19.81
N LEU A 93 -9.81 -6.59 19.51
CA LEU A 93 -11.14 -6.80 20.09
C LEU A 93 -11.71 -8.17 19.70
N VAL A 94 -11.60 -8.56 18.43
CA VAL A 94 -12.04 -9.89 17.97
C VAL A 94 -11.23 -10.98 18.65
N ALA A 95 -9.90 -10.83 18.74
CA ALA A 95 -9.02 -11.81 19.37
C ALA A 95 -9.36 -12.01 20.86
N LYS A 96 -9.62 -10.93 21.61
CA LYS A 96 -10.01 -10.97 23.03
C LYS A 96 -11.27 -11.78 23.30
N ASN A 97 -12.18 -11.84 22.32
CA ASN A 97 -13.43 -12.58 22.43
C ASN A 97 -13.32 -14.04 21.94
N ALA A 98 -12.17 -14.46 21.42
CA ALA A 98 -11.95 -15.82 20.97
C ALA A 98 -11.66 -16.77 22.14
N ALA A 99 -12.11 -18.02 22.02
CA ALA A 99 -11.80 -19.06 22.99
C ALA A 99 -10.28 -19.33 23.03
N GLY A 100 -9.71 -19.42 24.23
CA GLY A 100 -8.28 -19.66 24.40
C GLY A 100 -7.39 -18.44 24.09
N PHE A 101 -7.94 -17.23 24.10
CA PHE A 101 -7.15 -16.01 23.92
C PHE A 101 -6.05 -15.89 24.99
N ASP A 102 -4.81 -15.81 24.53
CA ASP A 102 -3.64 -15.54 25.36
C ASP A 102 -3.10 -14.14 25.04
N PRO A 103 -3.21 -13.18 25.99
CA PRO A 103 -2.73 -11.81 25.79
C PRO A 103 -1.20 -11.73 25.63
N GLY A 104 -0.44 -12.64 26.24
CA GLY A 104 1.01 -12.71 26.12
C GLY A 104 1.44 -13.14 24.72
N LEU A 105 0.77 -14.13 24.14
CA LEU A 105 1.01 -14.55 22.76
C LEU A 105 0.63 -13.45 21.75
N ALA A 106 -0.52 -12.79 21.96
CA ALA A 106 -0.94 -11.67 21.12
C ALA A 106 0.03 -10.49 21.19
N ARG A 107 0.51 -10.14 22.40
CA ARG A 107 1.52 -9.11 22.62
C ARG A 107 2.82 -9.44 21.90
N SER A 108 3.28 -10.69 22.00
CA SER A 108 4.51 -11.16 21.34
C SER A 108 4.38 -11.12 19.81
N ALA A 109 3.22 -11.49 19.26
CA ALA A 109 2.95 -11.40 17.83
C ALA A 109 3.00 -9.95 17.31
N ASP A 110 2.36 -9.01 18.00
CA ASP A 110 2.42 -7.59 17.65
C ASP A 110 3.86 -7.05 17.79
N LYS A 111 4.62 -7.50 18.80
CA LYS A 111 6.01 -7.10 18.99
C LYS A 111 6.92 -7.59 17.86
N ARG A 112 6.73 -8.81 17.37
CA ARG A 112 7.41 -9.29 16.16
C ARG A 112 7.04 -8.46 14.94
N ALA A 113 5.76 -8.15 14.75
CA ALA A 113 5.33 -7.28 13.66
C ALA A 113 5.94 -5.87 13.77
N LEU A 114 6.02 -5.30 14.99
CA LEU A 114 6.67 -4.03 15.26
C LEU A 114 8.12 -4.04 14.78
N TRP A 115 8.87 -5.10 15.09
CA TRP A 115 10.25 -5.27 14.64
C TRP A 115 10.36 -5.45 13.12
N THR A 116 9.48 -6.24 12.50
CA THR A 116 9.40 -6.37 11.04
C THR A 116 9.27 -5.00 10.36
N TYR A 117 8.33 -4.16 10.80
CA TYR A 117 8.14 -2.83 10.21
C TYR A 117 9.19 -1.81 10.65
N SER A 118 9.86 -2.01 11.80
CA SER A 118 11.02 -1.22 12.18
C SER A 118 12.21 -1.44 11.27
N LEU A 119 12.44 -2.68 10.82
CA LEU A 119 13.48 -3.00 9.84
C LEU A 119 13.12 -2.46 8.44
N LEU A 120 11.86 -2.54 8.03
CA LEU A 120 11.38 -1.96 6.76
C LEU A 120 11.49 -0.43 6.73
N ASP A 121 11.17 0.24 7.83
CA ASP A 121 11.34 1.69 8.01
C ASP A 121 12.83 2.09 7.90
N ALA A 122 13.73 1.33 8.53
CA ALA A 122 15.16 1.65 8.55
C ALA A 122 15.92 1.27 7.28
N GLN A 123 15.57 0.15 6.64
CA GLN A 123 16.34 -0.45 5.53
C GLN A 123 15.58 -0.44 4.18
N GLY A 124 14.31 -0.07 4.16
CA GLY A 124 13.45 -0.14 2.99
C GLY A 124 12.94 -1.55 2.66
N ALA A 125 12.37 -1.74 1.47
CA ALA A 125 11.70 -2.98 1.07
C ALA A 125 12.61 -4.23 1.07
N ALA A 126 13.93 -4.04 0.94
CA ALA A 126 14.94 -5.10 0.97
C ALA A 126 15.41 -5.48 2.38
N ALA A 127 14.76 -4.98 3.44
CA ALA A 127 15.16 -5.20 4.83
C ALA A 127 15.47 -6.66 5.21
N ALA A 128 16.59 -6.88 5.89
CA ALA A 128 16.95 -8.20 6.40
C ALA A 128 17.37 -8.08 7.86
N VAL A 129 17.26 -9.19 8.60
CA VAL A 129 17.73 -9.26 9.98
C VAL A 129 19.25 -9.38 9.97
N ARG A 130 19.94 -8.29 10.31
CA ARG A 130 21.41 -8.24 10.43
C ARG A 130 21.85 -8.65 11.83
N PRO A 131 23.13 -9.02 12.05
CA PRO A 131 23.64 -9.36 13.38
C PRO A 131 23.37 -8.26 14.43
N GLU A 132 23.54 -6.99 14.06
CA GLU A 132 23.24 -5.85 14.92
C GLU A 132 21.75 -5.75 15.28
N ASP A 133 20.85 -6.09 14.34
CA ASP A 133 19.41 -6.08 14.58
C ASP A 133 19.01 -7.20 15.57
N ARG A 134 19.67 -8.37 15.50
CA ARG A 134 19.46 -9.46 16.45
C ARG A 134 19.79 -9.02 17.88
N LEU A 135 20.94 -8.37 18.07
CA LEU A 135 21.33 -7.84 19.38
C LEU A 135 20.33 -6.82 19.92
N ARG A 136 19.81 -5.94 19.05
CA ARG A 136 18.78 -4.96 19.42
C ARG A 136 17.46 -5.63 19.79
N MET A 137 17.02 -6.63 19.03
CA MET A 137 15.82 -7.41 19.34
C MET A 137 15.96 -8.15 20.67
N ALA A 138 17.12 -8.77 20.93
CA ALA A 138 17.41 -9.44 22.19
C ALA A 138 17.40 -8.44 23.38
N SER A 139 17.97 -7.23 23.18
CA SER A 139 17.92 -6.17 24.21
C SER A 139 16.51 -5.66 24.49
N ASP A 140 15.62 -5.76 23.50
CA ASP A 140 14.20 -5.48 23.64
C ASP A 140 13.43 -6.70 24.17
N GLY A 141 14.10 -7.80 24.54
CA GLY A 141 13.50 -8.97 25.17
C GLY A 141 12.84 -9.95 24.21
N LEU A 142 13.18 -9.95 22.92
CA LEU A 142 12.80 -11.01 21.98
C LEU A 142 13.71 -12.22 22.17
N SER A 143 13.13 -13.42 22.10
CA SER A 143 13.89 -14.67 22.03
C SER A 143 14.47 -14.89 20.62
N GLU A 144 15.43 -15.80 20.48
CA GLU A 144 15.93 -16.18 19.14
C GLU A 144 14.81 -16.75 18.24
N ALA A 145 13.85 -17.49 18.81
CA ALA A 145 12.68 -17.96 18.07
C ALA A 145 11.81 -16.79 17.56
N ASP A 146 11.70 -15.71 18.33
CA ASP A 146 10.99 -14.50 17.87
C ASP A 146 11.76 -13.79 16.75
N VAL A 147 13.09 -13.76 16.84
CA VAL A 147 13.97 -13.19 15.81
C VAL A 147 13.85 -13.96 14.49
N GLU A 148 13.84 -15.29 14.55
CA GLU A 148 13.57 -16.15 13.39
C GLU A 148 12.18 -15.88 12.81
N ALA A 149 11.15 -15.78 13.67
CA ALA A 149 9.80 -15.45 13.23
C ALA A 149 9.69 -14.03 12.59
N VAL A 150 10.50 -13.06 13.01
CA VAL A 150 10.61 -11.75 12.32
C VAL A 150 11.20 -11.91 10.92
N GLN A 151 12.23 -12.74 10.77
CA GLN A 151 12.83 -13.06 9.47
C GLN A 151 11.83 -13.77 8.54
N ASP A 152 11.10 -14.74 9.07
CA ASP A 152 10.04 -15.44 8.33
C ASP A 152 8.91 -14.49 7.93
N HIS A 153 8.55 -13.55 8.81
CA HIS A 153 7.55 -12.53 8.49
C HIS A 153 8.02 -11.63 7.33
N LEU A 154 9.28 -11.19 7.32
CA LEU A 154 9.84 -10.44 6.18
C LEU A 154 9.79 -11.25 4.88
N ALA A 155 10.11 -12.55 4.94
CA ALA A 155 10.01 -13.44 3.79
C ALA A 155 8.56 -13.61 3.31
N MET A 156 7.63 -13.84 4.24
CA MET A 156 6.20 -13.96 3.96
C MET A 156 5.65 -12.70 3.26
N LEU A 157 6.00 -11.51 3.73
CA LEU A 157 5.56 -10.26 3.11
C LEU A 157 6.05 -10.13 1.65
N ARG A 158 7.25 -10.62 1.34
CA ARG A 158 7.80 -10.61 -0.02
C ARG A 158 7.13 -11.64 -0.92
N ILE A 159 7.01 -12.88 -0.44
CA ILE A 159 6.39 -13.98 -1.18
C ILE A 159 4.95 -13.62 -1.58
N ASN A 160 4.24 -12.90 -0.71
CA ASN A 160 2.86 -12.47 -0.95
C ASN A 160 2.74 -11.09 -1.63
N GLU A 161 3.85 -10.52 -2.14
CA GLU A 161 3.87 -9.22 -2.82
C GLU A 161 3.22 -8.09 -2.01
N LEU A 162 3.41 -8.12 -0.69
CA LEU A 162 2.98 -7.08 0.25
C LEU A 162 4.11 -6.05 0.50
N VAL A 163 5.35 -6.41 0.20
CA VAL A 163 6.53 -5.55 0.21
C VAL A 163 7.29 -5.68 -1.12
N PRO A 164 7.54 -4.58 -1.86
CA PRO A 164 7.08 -3.21 -1.61
C PRO A 164 5.55 -3.09 -1.52
N THR A 165 5.07 -2.05 -0.85
CA THR A 165 3.63 -1.81 -0.71
C THR A 165 3.02 -1.66 -2.11
N LYS A 166 1.84 -2.25 -2.33
CA LYS A 166 1.17 -2.22 -3.63
C LYS A 166 1.01 -0.78 -4.15
N HIS A 167 1.37 -0.58 -5.41
CA HIS A 167 1.45 0.75 -6.06
C HIS A 167 0.19 1.60 -5.88
N HIS A 168 -0.99 0.99 -5.98
CA HIS A 168 -2.26 1.72 -5.84
C HIS A 168 -2.47 2.30 -4.44
N VAL A 169 -1.93 1.66 -3.38
CA VAL A 169 -2.02 2.16 -2.00
C VAL A 169 -1.14 3.39 -1.84
N LEU A 170 0.09 3.35 -2.38
CA LEU A 170 1.02 4.48 -2.32
C LEU A 170 0.52 5.66 -3.14
N ARG A 171 -0.01 5.38 -4.33
CA ARG A 171 -0.69 6.38 -5.17
C ARG A 171 -1.83 7.06 -4.40
N GLN A 172 -2.73 6.29 -3.79
CA GLN A 172 -3.86 6.82 -3.03
C GLN A 172 -3.40 7.71 -1.87
N LEU A 173 -2.31 7.34 -1.20
CA LEU A 173 -1.75 8.13 -0.09
C LEU A 173 -1.23 9.50 -0.57
N ILE A 174 -0.56 9.53 -1.72
CA ILE A 174 -0.02 10.77 -2.32
C ILE A 174 -1.15 11.66 -2.87
N GLU A 175 -2.09 11.06 -3.60
CA GLU A 175 -3.25 11.78 -4.16
C GLU A 175 -4.14 12.34 -3.04
N GLY A 176 -4.23 11.63 -1.90
CA GLY A 176 -4.99 12.08 -0.71
C GLY A 176 -4.46 13.36 -0.07
N VAL A 177 -3.21 13.75 -0.33
CA VAL A 177 -2.62 15.04 0.09
C VAL A 177 -2.47 16.03 -1.07
N ALA A 178 -3.24 15.81 -2.15
CA ALA A 178 -3.26 16.62 -3.35
C ALA A 178 -1.88 16.75 -4.05
N ALA A 179 -1.04 15.72 -3.93
CA ALA A 179 0.25 15.65 -4.62
C ALA A 179 0.20 14.73 -5.84
N THR A 180 1.16 14.88 -6.74
CA THR A 180 1.28 14.02 -7.93
C THR A 180 2.09 12.75 -7.62
N PRO A 181 1.65 11.56 -8.03
CA PRO A 181 2.35 10.29 -7.78
C PRO A 181 3.55 10.11 -8.72
N THR A 182 4.58 10.92 -8.51
CA THR A 182 5.89 10.79 -9.17
C THR A 182 6.68 9.61 -8.57
N ALA A 183 7.68 9.09 -9.27
CA ALA A 183 8.52 8.00 -8.75
C ALA A 183 9.17 8.37 -7.39
N ALA A 184 9.67 9.61 -7.25
CA ALA A 184 10.25 10.09 -6.01
C ALA A 184 9.21 10.17 -4.86
N ASN A 185 7.99 10.63 -5.14
CA ASN A 185 6.93 10.67 -4.12
C ASN A 185 6.45 9.27 -3.74
N ILE A 186 6.49 8.31 -4.67
CA ILE A 186 6.20 6.90 -4.37
C ILE A 186 7.23 6.34 -3.38
N ASP A 187 8.52 6.63 -3.56
CA ASP A 187 9.57 6.21 -2.62
C ASP A 187 9.38 6.85 -1.23
N VAL A 188 9.06 8.15 -1.17
CA VAL A 188 8.75 8.84 0.09
C VAL A 188 7.49 8.26 0.75
N ALA A 189 6.45 7.96 -0.03
CA ALA A 189 5.22 7.35 0.47
C ALA A 189 5.48 5.94 1.00
N GLN A 190 6.36 5.16 0.37
CA GLN A 190 6.76 3.83 0.82
C GLN A 190 7.40 3.88 2.21
N GLY A 191 8.37 4.77 2.42
CA GLY A 191 8.98 4.96 3.73
C GLY A 191 7.98 5.47 4.77
N THR A 192 7.16 6.46 4.40
CA THR A 192 6.10 7.00 5.27
C THR A 192 5.09 5.91 5.69
N TYR A 193 4.75 5.00 4.78
CA TYR A 193 3.84 3.90 5.07
C TYR A 193 4.42 2.91 6.07
N PHE A 194 5.70 2.52 5.91
CA PHE A 194 6.39 1.65 6.87
C PHE A 194 6.52 2.31 8.24
N ARG A 195 6.89 3.59 8.27
CA ARG A 195 6.96 4.38 9.50
C ARG A 195 5.61 4.43 10.21
N GLY A 196 4.51 4.65 9.48
CA GLY A 196 3.17 4.69 10.05
C GLY A 196 2.73 3.34 10.65
N LEU A 197 3.04 2.24 9.97
CA LEU A 197 2.79 0.88 10.47
C LEU A 197 3.56 0.59 11.76
N LYS A 198 4.85 0.93 11.79
CA LYS A 198 5.70 0.83 12.98
C LYS A 198 5.11 1.61 14.16
N LEU A 199 4.72 2.88 13.95
CA LEU A 199 4.15 3.71 15.00
C LEU A 199 2.82 3.15 15.51
N ALA A 200 1.94 2.70 14.63
CA ALA A 200 0.67 2.07 15.04
C ALA A 200 0.90 0.78 15.84
N LEU A 201 1.91 -0.01 15.46
CA LEU A 201 2.27 -1.23 16.17
C LEU A 201 2.93 -0.94 17.52
N ALA A 202 3.61 0.20 17.71
CA ALA A 202 4.22 0.56 18.97
C ALA A 202 3.19 0.71 20.12
N GLU A 203 1.92 0.98 19.79
CA GLU A 203 0.79 1.04 20.73
C GLU A 203 0.32 -0.36 21.23
N ILE A 204 1.25 -1.29 21.44
CA ILE A 204 1.00 -2.65 21.97
C ILE A 204 0.36 -2.59 23.36
N ASP A 205 0.89 -1.73 24.24
CA ASP A 205 0.45 -1.67 25.64
C ASP A 205 -0.95 -1.05 25.76
N ARG A 206 -1.30 -0.12 24.86
CA ARG A 206 -2.67 0.38 24.73
C ARG A 206 -3.66 -0.72 24.33
N ARG A 207 -3.22 -1.73 23.56
CA ARG A 207 -4.08 -2.85 23.12
C ARG A 207 -4.20 -3.95 24.19
N TYR A 208 -3.12 -4.31 24.86
CA TYR A 208 -3.09 -5.49 25.74
C TYR A 208 -2.66 -5.22 27.20
N GLY A 209 -2.06 -4.07 27.48
CA GLY A 209 -1.56 -3.69 28.82
C GLY A 209 -2.60 -3.09 29.75
N GLY A 210 -3.83 -2.88 29.30
CA GLY A 210 -4.96 -2.44 30.14
C GLY A 210 -4.95 -0.96 30.54
N GLN A 211 -3.93 -0.19 30.16
CA GLN A 211 -3.88 1.26 30.34
C GLN A 211 -4.05 1.96 29.00
N ARG A 212 -5.03 2.88 28.93
CA ARG A 212 -5.17 3.84 27.84
C ARG A 212 -4.98 5.22 28.42
N VAL A 213 -4.14 6.02 27.77
CA VAL A 213 -3.84 7.39 28.22
C VAL A 213 -5.11 8.24 28.20
N GLU A 214 -6.02 7.94 27.28
CA GLU A 214 -7.29 8.64 27.11
C GLU A 214 -8.31 8.33 28.21
N ASP A 215 -8.21 7.17 28.86
CA ASP A 215 -9.21 6.75 29.87
C ASP A 215 -9.11 7.60 31.15
N GLY A 216 -7.91 8.06 31.52
CA GLY A 216 -7.70 8.94 32.68
C GLY A 216 -8.34 10.32 32.50
N ASP A 217 -7.97 11.00 31.40
CA ASP A 217 -8.48 12.34 31.08
C ASP A 217 -9.99 12.34 30.80
N PHE A 218 -10.54 11.22 30.32
CA PHE A 218 -11.96 11.08 30.01
C PHE A 218 -12.84 10.99 31.25
N VAL A 219 -12.43 10.22 32.26
CA VAL A 219 -13.17 10.13 33.53
C VAL A 219 -13.17 11.48 34.25
N ASP A 220 -12.02 12.17 34.28
CA ASP A 220 -11.93 13.50 34.88
C ASP A 220 -12.81 14.52 34.15
N ARG A 221 -12.85 14.48 32.81
CA ARG A 221 -13.74 15.34 32.01
C ARG A 221 -15.22 15.05 32.28
N ILE A 222 -15.62 13.78 32.43
CA ILE A 222 -17.00 13.42 32.79
C ILE A 222 -17.34 13.91 34.19
N LEU A 223 -16.45 13.70 35.18
CA LEU A 223 -16.69 14.11 36.56
C LEU A 223 -16.76 15.64 36.70
N LEU A 224 -15.91 16.38 35.98
CA LEU A 224 -15.97 17.83 35.90
C LEU A 224 -17.26 18.32 35.21
N SER A 225 -17.70 17.66 34.13
CA SER A 225 -18.97 17.99 33.46
C SER A 225 -20.22 17.65 34.29
N ARG A 226 -20.12 16.72 35.26
CA ARG A 226 -21.20 16.36 36.20
C ARG A 226 -21.29 17.28 37.41
N SER A 227 -20.23 18.05 37.67
CA SER A 227 -20.14 18.98 38.80
C SER A 227 -20.71 20.37 38.47
N ASP A 228 -21.24 20.55 37.26
CA ASP A 228 -21.95 21.75 36.86
C ASP A 228 -23.44 21.65 37.30
N PRO A 229 -23.94 22.54 38.18
CA PRO A 229 -25.35 22.53 38.56
C PRO A 229 -26.19 22.90 37.34
N ARG A 230 -26.89 21.90 36.81
CA ARG A 230 -27.91 21.96 35.74
C ARG A 230 -28.58 23.33 35.67
N LEU A 231 -28.30 24.09 34.61
CA LEU A 231 -29.30 25.00 34.09
C LEU A 231 -30.49 24.14 33.62
N GLN A 232 -31.56 24.17 34.41
CA GLN A 232 -32.86 23.65 34.02
C GLN A 232 -33.26 24.29 32.69
N VAL A 233 -33.22 23.52 31.61
CA VAL A 233 -33.93 23.89 30.40
C VAL A 233 -35.37 23.44 30.58
N SER A 234 -36.23 24.44 30.70
CA SER A 234 -37.67 24.35 30.87
C SER A 234 -38.32 23.38 29.87
N SER A 235 -39.23 22.56 30.39
CA SER A 235 -40.27 21.90 29.63
C SER A 235 -41.08 22.93 28.83
N VAL A 236 -40.89 22.98 27.51
CA VAL A 236 -41.89 23.56 26.61
C VAL A 236 -42.73 22.42 26.09
N ALA A 237 -43.93 22.32 26.65
CA ALA A 237 -45.03 21.58 26.07
C ALA A 237 -45.35 22.17 24.69
N VAL A 238 -45.47 21.32 23.67
CA VAL A 238 -46.20 21.66 22.44
C VAL A 238 -47.18 20.53 22.18
N ASP A 239 -48.42 20.96 22.02
CA ASP A 239 -49.64 20.19 21.92
C ASP A 239 -49.62 19.05 20.90
N ARG A 240 -50.28 17.97 21.30
CA ARG A 240 -50.88 17.00 20.38
C ARG A 240 -52.13 17.63 19.80
N GLU A 241 -52.19 17.77 18.48
CA GLU A 241 -53.45 17.67 17.77
C GLU A 241 -53.39 16.54 16.75
N ASP A 242 -54.46 15.75 16.84
CA ASP A 242 -54.77 14.48 16.24
C ASP A 242 -55.51 14.75 14.91
N ARG A 243 -55.07 14.15 13.79
CA ARG A 243 -55.90 14.02 12.59
C ARG A 243 -55.67 12.67 11.91
N ASP A 244 -56.81 12.11 11.58
CA ASP A 244 -57.18 10.70 11.43
C ASP A 244 -57.34 10.34 9.93
N ARG A 245 -57.04 9.06 9.58
CA ARG A 245 -57.44 8.26 8.37
C ARG A 245 -56.83 8.58 6.99
N ASP A 246 -56.44 7.66 6.10
CA ASP A 246 -56.49 6.18 5.99
C ASP A 246 -55.51 5.71 4.84
N PRO A 247 -55.23 4.40 4.64
CA PRO A 247 -54.00 3.82 4.03
C PRO A 247 -54.18 3.40 2.52
N PRO A 248 -53.17 2.90 1.74
CA PRO A 248 -52.63 1.53 1.87
C PRO A 248 -51.18 1.26 1.35
N THR A 249 -50.76 0.01 1.57
CA THR A 249 -49.79 -0.78 0.78
C THR A 249 -48.33 -0.80 1.24
N ALA A 250 -47.93 -2.01 1.62
CA ALA A 250 -46.60 -2.42 2.00
C ALA A 250 -45.56 -2.15 0.91
N ASP A 251 -44.45 -1.54 1.30
CA ASP A 251 -43.13 -1.94 0.81
C ASP A 251 -42.24 -2.18 2.02
N LEU A 252 -41.97 -3.46 2.25
CA LEU A 252 -40.97 -3.95 3.18
C LEU A 252 -39.61 -3.40 2.73
N ALA A 253 -39.11 -2.38 3.43
CA ALA A 253 -37.69 -2.06 3.38
C ALA A 253 -36.92 -3.33 3.78
N PRO A 254 -35.94 -3.81 2.98
CA PRO A 254 -35.17 -4.98 3.37
C PRO A 254 -34.39 -4.64 4.65
N LYS A 255 -34.74 -5.35 5.73
CA LYS A 255 -33.89 -5.46 6.92
C LYS A 255 -32.48 -5.79 6.44
N PRO A 256 -31.42 -5.09 6.91
CA PRO A 256 -30.07 -5.57 6.73
C PRO A 256 -29.93 -6.84 7.58
N GLU A 257 -30.23 -7.99 6.98
CA GLU A 257 -29.79 -9.28 7.51
C GLU A 257 -28.27 -9.24 7.53
N ALA A 258 -27.74 -9.25 8.76
CA ALA A 258 -26.32 -9.47 8.98
C ALA A 258 -25.97 -10.84 8.40
N ALA A 259 -25.28 -10.84 7.25
CA ALA A 259 -24.75 -12.06 6.67
C ALA A 259 -23.80 -12.71 7.71
N PRO A 260 -24.08 -13.92 8.18
CA PRO A 260 -23.20 -14.61 9.10
C PRO A 260 -21.86 -14.90 8.41
N ILE A 261 -20.76 -14.83 9.16
CA ILE A 261 -19.36 -15.07 8.72
C ILE A 261 -19.19 -16.37 7.90
N ALA A 262 -20.12 -17.32 8.00
CA ALA A 262 -20.19 -18.51 7.16
C ALA A 262 -20.30 -18.20 5.64
N ASP A 263 -20.84 -17.04 5.25
CA ASP A 263 -20.99 -16.66 3.83
C ASP A 263 -19.74 -16.01 3.23
N PHE A 264 -18.79 -15.56 4.07
CA PHE A 264 -17.51 -15.02 3.58
C PHE A 264 -16.59 -16.13 3.03
N SER A 265 -16.69 -17.34 3.59
CA SER A 265 -15.96 -18.50 3.08
C SER A 265 -16.53 -18.96 1.74
N LYS A 266 -17.86 -18.94 1.57
CA LYS A 266 -18.49 -19.18 0.27
C LYS A 266 -18.10 -18.13 -0.77
N PHE A 267 -18.05 -16.85 -0.39
CA PHE A 267 -17.61 -15.78 -1.28
C PHE A 267 -16.14 -15.94 -1.70
N ALA A 268 -15.24 -16.32 -0.78
CA ALA A 268 -13.85 -16.60 -1.08
C ALA A 268 -13.70 -17.84 -2.00
N GLU A 269 -14.46 -18.90 -1.77
CA GLU A 269 -14.50 -20.08 -2.64
C GLU A 269 -15.08 -19.79 -4.02
N GLU A 270 -16.10 -18.94 -4.11
CA GLU A 270 -16.66 -18.51 -5.41
C GLU A 270 -15.68 -17.64 -6.19
N LEU A 271 -14.92 -16.76 -5.53
CA LEU A 271 -13.84 -15.98 -6.15
C LEU A 271 -12.69 -16.87 -6.65
N ILE A 272 -12.35 -17.92 -5.89
CA ILE A 272 -11.36 -18.93 -6.31
C ILE A 272 -11.88 -19.72 -7.52
N LYS A 273 -13.17 -20.11 -7.53
CA LYS A 273 -13.80 -20.78 -8.67
C LYS A 273 -13.92 -19.87 -9.90
N LEU A 274 -14.16 -18.58 -9.73
CA LEU A 274 -14.24 -17.59 -10.81
C LEU A 274 -12.87 -17.35 -11.46
N ASN A 275 -11.82 -17.29 -10.65
CA ASN A 275 -10.42 -17.21 -11.12
C ASN A 275 -9.96 -18.52 -11.79
N ALA A 276 -10.37 -19.68 -11.29
CA ALA A 276 -10.10 -20.96 -11.94
C ALA A 276 -10.80 -21.08 -13.30
N LYS A 277 -12.04 -20.57 -13.44
CA LYS A 277 -12.78 -20.52 -14.72
C LYS A 277 -12.18 -19.54 -15.74
N THR A 278 -11.64 -18.40 -15.30
CA THR A 278 -10.98 -17.43 -16.20
C THR A 278 -9.62 -17.93 -16.69
N VAL A 279 -8.88 -18.69 -15.87
CA VAL A 279 -7.65 -19.36 -16.31
C VAL A 279 -7.93 -20.55 -17.25
N ALA A 280 -9.05 -21.27 -17.06
CA ALA A 280 -9.46 -22.34 -17.97
C ALA A 280 -10.07 -21.85 -19.30
N GLY A 281 -10.56 -20.61 -19.36
CA GLY A 281 -11.18 -20.00 -20.55
C GLY A 281 -10.19 -19.47 -21.60
N THR A 282 -8.89 -19.44 -21.30
CA THR A 282 -7.85 -18.97 -22.24
C THR A 282 -7.11 -20.15 -22.87
N LYS A 283 -7.85 -21.12 -23.43
CA LYS A 283 -7.32 -22.01 -24.46
C LYS A 283 -7.86 -21.56 -25.81
N ARG A 284 -7.02 -20.84 -26.57
CA ARG A 284 -7.18 -20.71 -28.03
C ARG A 284 -6.10 -21.56 -28.74
N PRO A 285 -6.38 -21.98 -29.99
CA PRO A 285 -6.24 -23.36 -30.42
C PRO A 285 -4.86 -23.65 -31.00
N SER A 286 -4.29 -24.79 -30.62
CA SER A 286 -3.20 -25.42 -31.36
C SER A 286 -3.77 -26.27 -32.50
N GLY A 287 -3.84 -25.71 -33.71
CA GLY A 287 -3.99 -26.42 -34.98
C GLY A 287 -2.97 -25.84 -35.96
N ARG A 288 -1.83 -26.45 -36.33
CA ARG A 288 -1.49 -27.73 -36.99
C ARG A 288 -1.25 -27.53 -38.51
N ARG A 289 -0.12 -28.12 -38.98
CA ARG A 289 0.36 -28.45 -40.36
C ARG A 289 1.30 -27.43 -41.03
N GLY A 290 2.40 -27.81 -41.70
CA GLY A 290 2.98 -29.11 -42.09
C GLY A 290 4.50 -28.93 -42.35
N ALA A 291 5.35 -29.92 -42.09
CA ALA A 291 5.65 -31.11 -42.90
C ALA A 291 6.68 -30.89 -44.03
N SER A 292 7.82 -31.60 -43.89
CA SER A 292 8.79 -32.04 -44.92
C SER A 292 9.79 -30.97 -45.41
N ARG A 293 11.11 -31.19 -45.53
CA ARG A 293 11.90 -32.37 -45.94
C ARG A 293 13.36 -32.31 -45.41
N THR A 294 13.89 -33.49 -45.14
CA THR A 294 15.28 -34.01 -45.28
C THR A 294 16.37 -33.07 -45.85
N PHE A 295 17.57 -33.08 -45.26
CA PHE A 295 18.76 -33.65 -45.91
C PHE A 295 19.87 -33.95 -44.88
N SER A 296 20.52 -35.10 -45.10
CA SER A 296 21.70 -35.60 -44.42
C SER A 296 22.97 -35.08 -45.10
N SER A 297 24.09 -35.15 -44.37
CA SER A 297 25.47 -35.33 -44.85
C SER A 297 26.41 -34.11 -44.87
N SER A 298 27.40 -34.20 -43.97
CA SER A 298 28.84 -33.99 -44.14
C SER A 298 29.42 -32.57 -44.33
N LEU A 299 30.44 -32.33 -43.48
CA LEU A 299 31.48 -31.29 -43.50
C LEU A 299 31.08 -29.86 -43.11
#